data_AF-A0A1G9FVQ6-F1
#
_entry.id   AF-A0A1G9FVQ6-F1
#
_cell.length_a   1.000
_cell.length_b   1.000
_cell.length_c   1.000
_cell.angle_alpha   90.00
_cell.angle_beta   90.00
_cell.angle_gamma   90.00
#
_symmetry.space_group_name_H-M   'P 1'
#
loop_
_entity.id
_entity.type
_entity.pdbx_description
1 polymer ?
#
loop_
_entity_poly.entity_id
_entity_poly.type
_entity_poly.pdbx_seq_one_letter_code
_entity_poly.pdbx_strand_id
1 'polypeptide(L)'
;MKLKIFFDRWSQYKDDERWNFKERIADKDLYAITAANDEPLKEVTLPLINQFKMICKYIRLNYKGEAIGKGSRPLDVKNDYNALLQVEKLKEEIKKIKELE
;
A
#
# COMPACT_ATOMS: atom_id res chain seq x y z
N MET A 1 -4.20 14.00 5.49
CA MET A 1 -3.68 13.82 6.87
C MET A 1 -4.11 12.51 7.56
N LYS A 2 -5.31 11.95 7.28
CA LYS A 2 -5.83 10.77 8.00
C LYS A 2 -4.95 9.52 7.91
N LEU A 3 -4.33 9.27 6.75
CA LEU A 3 -3.44 8.12 6.56
C LEU A 3 -2.16 8.24 7.42
N LYS A 4 -1.55 9.43 7.48
CA LYS A 4 -0.38 9.65 8.33
C LYS A 4 -0.71 9.43 9.81
N ILE A 5 -1.83 9.96 10.28
CA ILE A 5 -2.30 9.76 11.67
C ILE A 5 -2.51 8.26 11.96
N PHE A 6 -3.02 7.50 10.99
CA PHE A 6 -3.21 6.05 11.15
C PHE A 6 -1.88 5.33 11.39
N PHE A 7 -0.84 5.63 10.62
CA PHE A 7 0.50 5.05 10.83
C PHE A 7 1.20 5.57 12.09
N ASP A 8 1.02 6.84 12.44
CA ASP A 8 1.59 7.41 13.67
C ASP A 8 0.98 6.78 14.94
N ARG A 9 -0.20 6.15 14.87
CA ARG A 9 -0.78 5.38 15.98
C ARG A 9 -0.18 3.98 16.12
N TRP A 10 0.43 3.43 15.08
CA TRP A 10 1.04 2.10 15.16
C TRP A 10 2.25 2.07 16.09
N SER A 11 3.00 3.17 16.20
CA SER A 11 4.05 3.29 17.23
C SER A 11 3.46 3.26 18.63
N GLN A 12 2.32 3.92 18.86
CA GLN A 12 1.64 3.92 20.16
C GLN A 12 1.15 2.51 20.55
N TYR A 13 0.61 1.74 19.60
CA TYR A 13 0.18 0.35 19.87
C TYR A 13 1.34 -0.64 20.01
N LYS A 14 2.52 -0.29 19.50
CA LYS A 14 3.71 -1.13 19.63
C LYS A 14 4.28 -1.07 21.04
N ASP A 15 4.26 0.09 21.67
CA ASP A 15 4.87 0.31 22.99
C ASP A 15 3.97 -0.18 24.15
N ASP A 16 2.71 -0.50 23.85
CA ASP A 16 1.76 -1.08 24.80
C ASP A 16 1.68 -2.60 24.60
N GLU A 17 2.35 -3.33 25.51
CA GLU A 17 2.43 -4.81 25.51
C GLU A 17 1.03 -5.48 25.50
N ARG A 18 -0.02 -4.78 25.96
CA ARG A 18 -1.40 -5.31 25.99
C ARG A 18 -1.91 -5.70 24.61
N TRP A 19 -1.39 -5.08 23.54
CA TRP A 19 -1.91 -5.30 22.19
C TRP A 19 -1.13 -6.33 21.40
N ASN A 20 0.09 -6.68 21.84
CA ASN A 20 1.07 -7.49 21.10
C ASN A 20 1.02 -7.20 19.59
N PHE A 21 0.97 -5.91 19.26
CA PHE A 21 0.47 -5.46 17.96
C PHE A 21 1.36 -5.94 16.81
N LYS A 22 2.68 -5.89 17.02
CA LYS A 22 3.67 -6.32 16.03
C LYS A 22 3.53 -7.80 15.67
N GLU A 23 3.19 -8.68 16.60
CA GLU A 23 2.97 -10.09 16.28
C GLU A 23 1.65 -10.33 15.57
N ARG A 24 0.58 -9.62 15.98
CA ARG A 24 -0.75 -9.79 15.37
C ARG A 24 -0.84 -9.35 13.91
N ILE A 25 0.04 -8.46 13.48
CA ILE A 25 0.12 -7.99 12.10
C ILE A 25 1.31 -8.56 11.34
N ALA A 26 2.24 -9.23 12.03
CA ALA A 26 3.38 -9.84 11.36
C ALA A 26 2.89 -10.76 10.23
N ASP A 27 3.67 -10.80 9.17
CA ASP A 27 3.51 -11.67 8.00
C ASP A 27 2.24 -11.42 7.16
N LYS A 28 1.43 -10.42 7.51
CA LYS A 28 0.33 -9.98 6.65
C LYS A 28 0.85 -9.30 5.39
N ASP A 29 0.11 -9.48 4.31
CA ASP A 29 0.40 -8.89 3.02
C ASP A 29 -0.12 -7.44 2.93
N LEU A 30 0.71 -6.56 2.39
CA LEU A 30 0.37 -5.16 2.12
C LEU A 30 0.50 -4.85 0.64
N TYR A 31 -0.57 -4.25 0.11
CA TYR A 31 -0.67 -3.72 -1.25
C TYR A 31 -0.94 -2.22 -1.19
N ALA A 32 -0.26 -1.42 -2.01
CA ALA A 32 -0.43 0.03 -2.05
C ALA A 32 -1.13 0.47 -3.35
N ILE A 33 -2.19 1.28 -3.25
CA ILE A 33 -2.85 1.87 -4.41
C ILE A 33 -2.89 3.38 -4.21
N THR A 34 -2.40 4.14 -5.18
CA THR A 34 -2.39 5.60 -5.12
C THR A 34 -2.63 6.20 -6.50
N ALA A 35 -2.97 7.49 -6.53
CA ALA A 35 -3.04 8.27 -7.75
C ALA A 35 -2.24 9.57 -7.61
N ALA A 36 -1.67 10.04 -8.71
CA ALA A 36 -1.00 11.33 -8.82
C ALA A 36 -1.21 11.88 -10.23
N ASN A 37 -0.94 13.16 -10.44
CA ASN A 37 -1.09 13.80 -11.75
C ASN A 37 0.23 14.39 -12.27
N ASP A 38 1.23 14.54 -11.40
CA ASP A 38 2.51 15.13 -11.74
C ASP A 38 3.37 14.17 -12.57
N GLU A 39 4.25 14.74 -13.39
CA GLU A 39 5.17 14.00 -14.24
C GLU A 39 6.64 14.28 -13.85
N PRO A 40 7.53 13.26 -13.85
CA PRO A 40 7.25 11.86 -14.18
C PRO A 40 6.50 11.12 -13.06
N LEU A 41 5.37 10.47 -13.39
CA LEU A 41 4.49 9.84 -12.39
C LEU A 41 5.23 8.89 -11.43
N LYS A 42 6.15 8.10 -11.97
CA LYS A 42 6.96 7.13 -11.20
C LYS A 42 7.89 7.81 -10.21
N GLU A 43 8.52 8.92 -10.59
CA GLU A 43 9.48 9.63 -9.73
C GLU A 43 8.78 10.34 -8.58
N VAL A 44 7.64 10.98 -8.86
CA VAL A 44 6.86 11.71 -7.84
C VAL A 44 6.30 10.76 -6.78
N THR A 45 5.94 9.54 -7.17
CA THR A 45 5.35 8.55 -6.27
C THR A 45 6.37 7.67 -5.56
N LEU A 46 7.61 7.59 -6.06
CA LEU A 46 8.68 6.77 -5.50
C LEU A 46 8.96 7.03 -4.00
N PRO A 47 9.02 8.28 -3.51
CA PRO A 47 9.23 8.54 -2.08
C PRO A 47 8.14 7.92 -1.19
N LEU A 48 6.87 8.00 -1.61
CA LEU A 48 5.74 7.43 -0.88
C LEU A 48 5.85 5.90 -0.84
N ILE A 49 6.11 5.28 -1.99
CA ILE A 49 6.26 3.83 -2.09
C ILE A 49 7.43 3.33 -1.24
N ASN A 50 8.57 4.02 -1.27
CA ASN A 50 9.74 3.67 -0.46
C ASN A 50 9.45 3.81 1.03
N GLN A 51 8.72 4.85 1.45
CA GLN A 51 8.28 5.00 2.83
C GLN A 51 7.43 3.79 3.28
N PHE A 52 6.50 3.33 2.45
CA PHE A 52 5.70 2.14 2.76
C PHE A 52 6.54 0.87 2.87
N LYS A 53 7.50 0.67 1.96
CA LYS A 53 8.44 -0.47 2.03
C LYS A 53 9.24 -0.46 3.33
N MET A 54 9.70 0.73 3.77
CA MET A 54 10.40 0.89 5.05
C MET A 54 9.50 0.58 6.25
N ILE A 55 8.25 1.09 6.25
CA ILE A 55 7.27 0.80 7.30
C ILE A 55 7.04 -0.71 7.38
N CYS A 56 6.76 -1.38 6.25
CA CYS A 56 6.52 -2.82 6.20
C CYS A 56 7.71 -3.62 6.77
N LYS A 57 8.94 -3.26 6.38
CA LYS A 57 10.16 -3.89 6.91
C LYS A 57 10.26 -3.74 8.44
N TYR A 58 9.90 -2.59 8.99
CA TYR A 58 10.00 -2.31 10.42
C TYR A 58 9.02 -3.16 11.26
N ILE A 59 7.78 -3.32 10.78
CA ILE A 59 6.72 -4.05 11.49
C ILE A 59 6.54 -5.50 11.03
N ARG A 60 7.37 -5.98 10.10
CA ARG A 60 7.32 -7.34 9.52
C ARG A 60 6.05 -7.62 8.71
N LEU A 61 5.62 -6.67 7.88
CA LEU A 61 4.64 -6.93 6.82
C LEU A 61 5.34 -7.35 5.53
N ASN A 62 4.63 -8.16 4.74
CA ASN A 62 5.05 -8.55 3.40
C ASN A 62 4.53 -7.54 2.38
N TYR A 63 5.40 -6.67 1.89
CA TYR A 63 5.03 -5.75 0.81
C TYR A 63 4.93 -6.52 -0.51
N LYS A 64 3.73 -6.63 -1.07
CA LYS A 64 3.47 -7.47 -2.25
C LYS A 64 3.42 -6.68 -3.57
N GLY A 65 3.01 -5.41 -3.53
CA GLY A 65 3.06 -4.58 -4.72
C GLY A 65 2.29 -3.27 -4.62
N GLU A 66 2.38 -2.51 -5.71
CA GLU A 66 1.76 -1.21 -5.88
C GLU A 66 1.01 -1.07 -7.21
N ALA A 67 -0.05 -0.26 -7.19
CA ALA A 67 -0.67 0.29 -8.39
C ALA A 67 -0.71 1.83 -8.31
N ILE A 68 -0.27 2.48 -9.38
CA ILE A 68 -0.15 3.94 -9.43
C ILE A 68 -0.92 4.46 -10.63
N GLY A 69 -2.01 5.18 -10.36
CA GLY A 69 -2.86 5.81 -11.37
C GLY A 69 -2.48 7.24 -11.69
N LYS A 70 -2.57 7.61 -12.96
CA LYS A 70 -2.51 9.00 -13.42
C LYS A 70 -3.89 9.62 -13.42
N GLY A 71 -4.06 10.75 -12.74
CA GLY A 71 -5.30 11.52 -12.78
C GLY A 71 -5.37 12.60 -11.72
N SER A 72 -6.11 13.68 -12.02
CA SER A 72 -6.29 14.82 -11.11
C SER A 72 -7.71 14.94 -10.56
N ARG A 73 -8.69 14.45 -11.33
CA ARG A 73 -10.11 14.50 -11.00
C ARG A 73 -10.66 13.10 -10.76
N PRO A 74 -11.78 12.98 -10.04
CA PRO A 74 -12.51 11.72 -9.97
C PRO A 74 -12.73 11.15 -11.37
N LEU A 75 -12.55 9.83 -11.50
CA LEU A 75 -12.70 9.08 -12.75
C LEU A 75 -11.62 9.27 -13.82
N ASP A 76 -10.69 10.21 -13.71
CA ASP A 76 -9.59 10.37 -14.69
C ASP A 76 -8.80 9.05 -14.86
N VAL A 77 -8.56 8.34 -13.75
CA VAL A 77 -7.84 7.06 -13.70
C VAL A 77 -8.50 5.93 -14.52
N LYS A 78 -9.79 6.07 -14.90
CA LYS A 78 -10.45 5.08 -15.78
C LYS A 78 -9.87 5.06 -17.19
N ASN A 79 -9.20 6.14 -17.60
CA ASN A 79 -8.54 6.24 -18.88
C ASN A 79 -7.06 5.82 -18.81
N ASP A 80 -6.54 5.52 -17.61
CA ASP A 80 -5.18 5.02 -17.41
C ASP A 80 -5.14 3.50 -17.51
N TYR A 81 -4.99 3.00 -18.73
CA TYR A 81 -4.89 1.57 -19.00
C TYR A 81 -3.73 0.89 -18.28
N ASN A 82 -2.62 1.59 -18.04
CA ASN A 82 -1.47 1.03 -17.33
C ASN A 82 -1.81 0.78 -15.86
N ALA A 83 -2.48 1.73 -15.22
CA ALA A 83 -2.94 1.59 -13.85
C ALA A 83 -4.01 0.50 -13.70
N LEU A 84 -4.96 0.44 -14.63
CA LEU A 84 -5.97 -0.63 -14.66
C LEU A 84 -5.33 -2.02 -14.77
N LEU A 85 -4.31 -2.17 -15.61
CA LEU A 85 -3.57 -3.42 -15.75
C LEU A 85 -2.81 -3.78 -14.47
N GLN A 86 -2.19 -2.80 -13.80
CA GLN A 86 -1.53 -3.03 -12.50
C GLN A 86 -2.53 -3.54 -11.45
N VAL A 87 -3.70 -2.91 -11.34
CA VAL A 87 -4.74 -3.31 -10.40
C VAL A 87 -5.26 -4.72 -10.70
N GLU A 88 -5.47 -5.07 -11.97
CA GLU A 88 -5.93 -6.43 -12.32
C GLU A 88 -4.90 -7.49 -11.92
N LYS A 89 -3.60 -7.22 -12.11
CA LYS A 89 -2.53 -8.12 -11.62
C LYS A 89 -2.58 -8.30 -10.10
N LEU A 90 -2.70 -7.20 -9.35
CA LEU A 90 -2.82 -7.30 -7.88
C LEU A 90 -4.07 -8.10 -7.47
N LYS A 91 -5.19 -7.92 -8.17
CA LYS A 91 -6.43 -8.65 -7.92
C LYS A 91 -6.27 -10.15 -8.20
N GLU A 92 -5.57 -10.54 -9.25
CA GLU A 92 -5.26 -11.94 -9.54
C GLU A 92 -4.39 -12.56 -8.43
N GLU A 93 -3.37 -11.85 -7.95
CA GLU A 93 -2.54 -12.30 -6.83
C GLU A 93 -3.35 -12.51 -5.55
N ILE A 94 -4.21 -11.54 -5.20
CA ILE A 94 -5.07 -11.62 -4.01
C ILE A 94 -6.05 -12.79 -4.12
N LYS A 95 -6.59 -13.08 -5.31
CA LYS A 95 -7.47 -14.23 -5.52
C LYS A 95 -6.75 -15.56 -5.29
N LYS A 96 -5.54 -15.72 -5.83
CA LYS A 96 -4.74 -16.94 -5.65
C LYS A 96 -4.46 -17.22 -4.17
N ILE A 97 -4.25 -16.18 -3.36
CA ILE A 97 -4.05 -16.32 -1.91
C ILE A 97 -5.33 -16.85 -1.24
N LYS A 98 -6.50 -16.29 -1.59
CA LYS A 98 -7.78 -16.73 -1.02
C LYS A 98 -8.20 -18.15 -1.39
N GLU A 99 -7.73 -18.66 -2.52
CA GLU A 99 -8.01 -20.04 -2.96
C GLU A 99 -7.12 -21.06 -2.24
N LEU A 100 -6.08 -20.61 -1.53
CA LEU A 100 -5.14 -21.44 -0.77
C LEU A 100 -5.44 -21.48 0.75
N GLU A 101 -6.38 -20.65 1.23
CA GLU A 101 -6.85 -20.58 2.62
C GLU A 101 -8.16 -21.38 2.81
#